data_AF-A0A5J6JJB3-F1
#
_entry.id   AF-A0A5J6JJB3-F1
#
_cell.length_a   1.000
_cell.length_b   1.000
_cell.length_c   1.000
_cell.angle_alpha   90.00
_cell.angle_beta   90.00
_cell.angle_gamma   90.00
#
_symmetry.space_group_name_H-M   'P 1'
#
loop_
_entity.id
_entity.type
_entity.pdbx_description
1 polymer ?
#
loop_
_entity_poly.entity_id
_entity_poly.type
_entity_poly.pdbx_seq_one_letter_code
_entity_poly.pdbx_strand_id
1 'polypeptide(L)'
;MECGCERTAEHLSQVLQSVADGQPDIVRALDNHAFIQSNLMEPAPAVAAVAMAMFVDGSSGGSLSDAVWILWCIAECEGDVDPDEPTLFSESVVQIQQGIWSLYGELMRSQDELIVDRLLDILRVVEPHPERLRSYRELLGL
;
A
#
# COMPACT_ATOMS: atom_id res chain seq x y z
N MET A 1 9.73 -9.43 16.20
CA MET A 1 9.09 -8.33 15.48
C MET A 1 8.21 -7.54 16.44
N GLU A 2 8.47 -6.24 16.58
CA GLU A 2 7.74 -5.27 17.39
C GLU A 2 6.82 -4.39 16.54
N CYS A 3 5.64 -4.13 17.06
CA CYS A 3 4.65 -3.26 16.46
C CYS A 3 4.80 -1.84 17.01
N GLY A 4 4.34 -0.83 16.26
CA GLY A 4 4.36 0.57 16.71
C GLY A 4 3.71 0.85 18.07
N CYS A 5 2.82 -0.03 18.53
CA CYS A 5 2.18 0.06 19.84
C CYS A 5 2.97 -0.64 20.97
N GLU A 6 4.27 -0.92 20.77
CA GLU A 6 5.19 -1.56 21.72
C GLU A 6 4.81 -3.01 22.10
N ARG A 7 3.97 -3.66 21.28
CA ARG A 7 3.58 -5.07 21.42
C ARG A 7 4.23 -5.93 20.34
N THR A 8 4.24 -7.25 20.50
CA THR A 8 4.65 -8.16 19.42
C THR A 8 3.73 -8.02 18.21
N ALA A 9 4.28 -8.10 17.00
CA ALA A 9 3.50 -7.99 15.75
C ALA A 9 2.41 -9.08 15.58
N GLU A 10 2.46 -10.17 16.36
CA GLU A 10 1.47 -11.26 16.31
C GLU A 10 0.02 -10.79 16.54
N HIS A 11 -0.19 -9.76 17.38
CA HIS A 11 -1.53 -9.26 17.67
C HIS A 11 -2.20 -8.60 16.46
N LEU A 12 -1.43 -8.20 15.44
CA LEU A 12 -1.95 -7.63 14.20
C LEU A 12 -2.64 -8.67 13.33
N SER A 13 -2.43 -9.97 13.55
CA SER A 13 -3.10 -11.02 12.76
C SER A 13 -4.63 -10.87 12.76
N GLN A 14 -5.23 -10.53 13.89
CA GLN A 14 -6.68 -10.29 14.00
C GLN A 14 -7.09 -9.00 13.29
N VAL A 15 -6.27 -7.96 13.37
CA VAL A 15 -6.51 -6.69 12.67
C VAL A 15 -6.43 -6.91 11.16
N LEU A 16 -5.40 -7.61 10.68
CA LEU A 16 -5.21 -7.97 9.27
C LEU A 16 -6.33 -8.86 8.72
N GLN A 17 -6.90 -9.73 9.55
CA GLN A 17 -8.09 -10.49 9.15
C GLN A 17 -9.31 -9.58 9.05
N SER A 18 -9.57 -8.71 10.04
CA SER A 18 -10.63 -7.69 9.96
C SER A 18 -10.45 -6.79 8.75
N VAL A 19 -9.19 -6.47 8.40
CA VAL A 19 -8.77 -5.73 7.20
C VAL A 19 -9.22 -6.46 5.94
N ALA A 20 -8.85 -7.74 5.80
CA ALA A 20 -9.23 -8.58 4.68
C ALA A 20 -10.76 -8.81 4.59
N ASP A 21 -11.46 -8.80 5.72
CA ASP A 21 -12.91 -8.99 5.79
C ASP A 21 -13.72 -7.70 5.52
N GLY A 22 -13.05 -6.54 5.42
CA GLY A 22 -13.69 -5.27 5.08
C GLY A 22 -14.51 -4.60 6.19
N GLN A 23 -14.13 -4.78 7.45
CA GLN A 23 -14.78 -4.11 8.57
C GLN A 23 -14.60 -2.57 8.53
N PRO A 24 -15.59 -1.75 8.87
CA PRO A 24 -15.42 -0.29 8.91
C PRO A 24 -14.32 0.15 9.90
N ASP A 25 -13.66 1.29 9.63
CA ASP A 25 -12.58 1.90 10.45
C ASP A 25 -11.23 1.15 10.48
N ILE A 26 -11.02 0.13 9.65
CA ILE A 26 -9.74 -0.61 9.48
C ILE A 26 -8.52 0.31 9.35
N VAL A 27 -8.65 1.35 8.56
CA VAL A 27 -7.57 2.30 8.24
C VAL A 27 -7.01 2.96 9.51
N ARG A 28 -7.88 3.30 10.47
CA ARG A 28 -7.48 3.84 11.78
C ARG A 28 -6.84 2.78 12.68
N ALA A 29 -7.15 1.51 12.47
CA ALA A 29 -6.58 0.42 13.24
C ALA A 29 -5.14 0.07 12.84
N LEU A 30 -4.65 0.57 11.69
CA LEU A 30 -3.25 0.43 11.26
C LEU A 30 -2.37 1.60 11.73
N ASP A 31 -2.99 2.73 12.08
CA ASP A 31 -2.32 3.89 12.67
C ASP A 31 -1.80 3.55 14.08
N ASN A 32 -0.58 3.98 14.40
CA ASN A 32 0.22 3.55 15.55
C ASN A 32 0.62 2.07 15.56
N HIS A 33 0.40 1.33 14.48
CA HIS A 33 0.78 -0.08 14.37
C HIS A 33 1.79 -0.35 13.27
N ALA A 34 1.42 -0.03 12.03
CA ALA A 34 2.26 -0.14 10.85
C ALA A 34 2.85 1.21 10.44
N PHE A 35 2.24 2.30 10.89
CA PHE A 35 2.64 3.68 10.62
C PHE A 35 2.66 4.48 11.94
N ILE A 36 3.72 5.25 12.18
CA ILE A 36 3.76 6.28 13.23
C ILE A 36 4.32 7.56 12.62
N GLN A 37 3.49 8.61 12.49
CA GLN A 37 3.92 9.93 12.03
C GLN A 37 4.80 9.86 10.75
N SER A 38 4.33 9.12 9.74
CA SER A 38 5.02 8.86 8.45
C SER A 38 6.24 7.93 8.50
N ASN A 39 6.51 7.27 9.63
CA ASN A 39 7.51 6.22 9.73
C ASN A 39 6.85 4.84 9.62
N LEU A 40 7.46 3.95 8.83
CA LEU A 40 7.06 2.55 8.76
C LEU A 40 7.55 1.81 10.01
N MET A 41 6.66 0.99 10.56
CA MET A 41 6.99 0.05 11.64
C MET A 41 7.16 -1.34 11.06
N GLU A 42 7.79 -2.26 11.81
CA GLU A 42 8.12 -3.61 11.31
C GLU A 42 6.95 -4.39 10.66
N PRO A 43 5.66 -4.20 11.04
CA PRO A 43 4.56 -4.85 10.34
C PRO A 43 4.25 -4.31 8.94
N ALA A 44 4.86 -3.20 8.50
CA ALA A 44 4.54 -2.53 7.25
C ALA A 44 4.61 -3.44 6.01
N PRO A 45 5.64 -4.29 5.80
CA PRO A 45 5.68 -5.19 4.65
C PRO A 45 4.51 -6.19 4.63
N ALA A 46 4.11 -6.71 5.80
CA ALA A 46 2.96 -7.61 5.89
C ALA A 46 1.64 -6.89 5.60
N VAL A 47 1.49 -5.65 6.07
CA VAL A 47 0.34 -4.79 5.75
C VAL A 47 0.29 -4.48 4.25
N ALA A 48 1.43 -4.20 3.62
CA ALA A 48 1.54 -3.98 2.18
C ALA A 48 1.05 -5.19 1.38
N ALA A 49 1.47 -6.40 1.77
CA ALA A 49 1.03 -7.63 1.13
C ALA A 49 -0.49 -7.86 1.25
N VAL A 50 -1.06 -7.61 2.44
CA VAL A 50 -2.51 -7.75 2.66
C VAL A 50 -3.30 -6.71 1.88
N ALA A 51 -2.87 -5.44 1.91
CA ALA A 51 -3.52 -4.38 1.14
C ALA A 51 -3.46 -4.64 -0.37
N MET A 52 -2.34 -5.18 -0.87
CA MET A 52 -2.23 -5.59 -2.27
C MET A 52 -3.15 -6.77 -2.60
N ALA A 53 -3.27 -7.75 -1.70
CA ALA A 53 -4.22 -8.85 -1.88
C ALA A 53 -5.67 -8.36 -1.94
N MET A 54 -6.08 -7.46 -1.03
CA MET A 54 -7.40 -6.82 -1.05
C MET A 54 -7.65 -6.08 -2.36
N PHE A 55 -6.67 -5.29 -2.81
CA PHE A 55 -6.76 -4.52 -4.04
C PHE A 55 -6.95 -5.44 -5.27
N VAL A 56 -6.22 -6.55 -5.33
CA VAL A 56 -6.30 -7.49 -6.46
C VAL A 56 -7.59 -8.29 -6.45
N ASP A 57 -8.04 -8.74 -5.28
CA ASP A 57 -9.18 -9.64 -5.16
C ASP A 57 -10.51 -8.93 -5.45
N GLY A 58 -10.61 -7.63 -5.16
CA GLY A 58 -11.74 -6.76 -5.53
C GLY A 58 -13.13 -7.23 -5.04
N SER A 59 -13.20 -8.30 -4.25
CA SER A 59 -14.42 -9.07 -3.96
C SER A 59 -14.57 -9.48 -2.50
N SER A 60 -13.54 -9.34 -1.68
CA SER A 60 -13.52 -9.68 -0.26
C SER A 60 -13.78 -8.45 0.61
N GLY A 61 -15.04 -8.01 0.70
CA GLY A 61 -15.58 -7.15 1.77
C GLY A 61 -15.03 -5.71 1.93
N GLY A 62 -13.73 -5.47 1.74
CA GLY A 62 -13.06 -4.19 1.88
C GLY A 62 -13.24 -3.34 0.64
N SER A 63 -13.39 -2.03 0.84
CA SER A 63 -13.51 -1.10 -0.27
C SER A 63 -12.16 -0.98 -0.99
N LEU A 64 -12.17 -0.98 -2.32
CA LEU A 64 -11.02 -0.61 -3.16
C LEU A 64 -10.34 0.67 -2.63
N SER A 65 -11.14 1.63 -2.13
CA SER A 65 -10.65 2.87 -1.55
C SER A 65 -9.74 2.66 -0.35
N ASP A 66 -10.02 1.67 0.49
CA ASP A 66 -9.26 1.40 1.72
C ASP A 66 -7.92 0.75 1.37
N ALA A 67 -7.94 -0.20 0.43
CA ALA A 67 -6.72 -0.80 -0.08
C ALA A 67 -5.81 0.24 -0.75
N VAL A 68 -6.37 1.09 -1.62
CA VAL A 68 -5.64 2.20 -2.25
C VAL A 68 -5.11 3.19 -1.21
N TRP A 69 -5.89 3.50 -0.17
CA TRP A 69 -5.45 4.39 0.90
C TRP A 69 -4.25 3.81 1.66
N ILE A 70 -4.29 2.53 2.05
CA ILE A 70 -3.18 1.89 2.78
C ILE A 70 -1.91 1.87 1.93
N LEU A 71 -2.03 1.49 0.66
CA LEU A 71 -0.91 1.46 -0.28
C LEU A 71 -0.31 2.85 -0.50
N TRP A 72 -1.16 3.89 -0.59
CA TRP A 72 -0.72 5.28 -0.70
C TRP A 72 0.00 5.75 0.56
N CYS A 73 -0.49 5.43 1.76
CA CYS A 73 0.20 5.76 3.00
C CYS A 73 1.61 5.15 3.07
N ILE A 74 1.81 3.93 2.58
CA ILE A 74 3.14 3.31 2.48
C ILE A 74 4.02 4.09 1.50
N ALA A 75 3.48 4.45 0.33
CA ALA A 75 4.22 5.18 -0.69
C ALA A 75 4.66 6.58 -0.25
N GLU A 76 3.87 7.24 0.61
CA GLU A 76 4.15 8.55 1.18
C GLU A 76 5.05 8.52 2.43
N CYS A 77 5.34 7.34 3.00
CA CYS A 77 6.27 7.25 4.12
C CYS A 77 7.69 7.56 3.66
N GLU A 78 8.45 8.25 4.51
CA GLU A 78 9.88 8.43 4.28
C GLU A 78 10.54 7.06 4.40
N GLY A 79 11.13 6.57 3.31
CA GLY A 79 11.88 5.34 3.35
C GLY A 79 13.17 5.56 4.12
N ASP A 80 13.44 4.73 5.12
CA ASP A 80 14.81 4.59 5.62
C ASP A 80 15.69 4.22 4.42
N VAL A 81 16.74 5.01 4.22
CA VAL A 81 17.71 4.80 3.15
C VAL A 81 18.93 4.15 3.78
N ASP A 82 18.87 2.82 3.93
CA ASP A 82 20.08 2.02 4.13
C ASP A 82 20.47 1.40 2.77
N PRO A 83 21.63 1.76 2.20
CA PRO A 83 22.08 1.20 0.93
C PRO A 83 22.54 -0.26 1.04
N ASP A 84 22.83 -0.76 2.24
CA ASP A 84 23.45 -2.06 2.48
C ASP A 84 22.45 -3.12 2.96
N GLU A 85 21.28 -2.73 3.47
CA GLU A 85 20.24 -3.64 3.97
C GLU A 85 18.82 -3.30 3.46
N PRO A 86 17.95 -4.31 3.23
CA PRO A 86 16.54 -4.05 2.96
C PRO A 86 15.90 -3.27 4.11
N THR A 87 15.31 -2.12 3.79
CA THR A 87 14.55 -1.34 4.75
C THR A 87 13.09 -1.74 4.71
N LEU A 88 12.33 -1.43 5.76
CA LEU A 88 10.90 -1.70 5.80
C LEU A 88 10.17 -1.09 4.60
N PHE A 89 10.67 0.04 4.10
CA PHE A 89 10.17 0.67 2.88
C PHE A 89 10.47 -0.17 1.64
N SER A 90 11.72 -0.58 1.41
CA SER A 90 12.06 -1.37 0.22
C SER A 90 11.38 -2.74 0.22
N GLU A 91 11.23 -3.37 1.39
CA GLU A 91 10.44 -4.61 1.54
C GLU A 91 8.96 -4.40 1.23
N SER A 92 8.37 -3.30 1.71
CA SER A 92 6.97 -2.97 1.41
C SER A 92 6.77 -2.69 -0.08
N VAL A 93 7.67 -1.94 -0.72
CA VAL A 93 7.63 -1.70 -2.17
C VAL A 93 7.66 -3.00 -2.96
N VAL A 94 8.51 -3.96 -2.58
CA VAL A 94 8.56 -5.28 -3.21
C VAL A 94 7.21 -6.01 -3.13
N GLN A 95 6.48 -5.89 -2.02
CA GLN A 95 5.14 -6.49 -1.92
C GLN A 95 4.13 -5.82 -2.85
N ILE A 96 4.13 -4.49 -2.92
CA ILE A 96 3.22 -3.73 -3.80
C ILE A 96 3.51 -4.03 -5.28
N GLN A 97 4.79 -4.17 -5.64
CA GLN A 97 5.22 -4.50 -7.00
C GLN A 97 4.64 -5.81 -7.52
N GLN A 98 4.32 -6.78 -6.65
CA GLN A 98 3.69 -8.05 -7.07
C GLN A 98 2.33 -7.83 -7.75
N GLY A 99 1.65 -6.72 -7.45
CA GLY A 99 0.34 -6.37 -8.01
C GLY A 99 0.35 -5.20 -8.99
N ILE A 100 1.52 -4.78 -9.50
CA ILE A 100 1.67 -3.56 -10.30
C ILE A 100 0.77 -3.48 -11.54
N TRP A 101 0.50 -4.61 -12.20
CA TRP A 101 -0.40 -4.64 -13.36
C TRP A 101 -1.86 -4.39 -12.99
N SER A 102 -2.26 -4.80 -11.78
CA SER A 102 -3.58 -4.48 -11.26
C SER A 102 -3.70 -2.98 -10.98
N LEU A 103 -2.64 -2.32 -10.47
CA LEU A 103 -2.61 -0.87 -10.27
C LEU A 103 -2.81 -0.12 -11.59
N TYR A 104 -2.05 -0.48 -12.64
CA TYR A 104 -2.25 0.09 -13.97
C TYR A 104 -3.63 -0.22 -14.55
N GLY A 105 -4.12 -1.44 -14.36
CA GLY A 105 -5.46 -1.83 -14.79
C GLY A 105 -6.55 -0.97 -14.15
N GLU A 106 -6.41 -0.67 -12.86
CA GLU A 106 -7.36 0.19 -12.15
C GLU A 106 -7.21 1.66 -12.54
N LEU A 107 -5.98 2.15 -12.72
CA LEU A 107 -5.72 3.52 -13.21
C LEU A 107 -6.43 3.79 -14.54
N MET A 108 -6.48 2.79 -15.43
CA MET A 108 -7.16 2.90 -16.72
C MET A 108 -8.69 2.79 -16.64
N ARG A 109 -9.23 2.21 -15.57
CA ARG A 109 -10.67 1.95 -15.41
C ARG A 109 -11.36 2.95 -14.50
N SER A 110 -10.66 3.46 -13.50
CA SER A 110 -11.22 4.34 -12.49
C SER A 110 -11.65 5.66 -13.10
N GLN A 111 -12.80 6.16 -12.63
CA GLN A 111 -13.30 7.50 -12.92
C GLN A 111 -13.24 8.40 -11.67
N ASP A 112 -12.77 7.88 -10.54
CA ASP A 112 -12.63 8.61 -9.29
C ASP A 112 -11.27 9.31 -9.29
N GLU A 113 -11.27 10.65 -9.35
CA GLU A 113 -10.07 11.49 -9.39
C GLU A 113 -9.15 11.25 -8.20
N LEU A 114 -9.68 11.01 -7.01
CA LEU A 114 -8.88 10.77 -5.80
C LEU A 114 -8.18 9.40 -5.87
N ILE A 115 -8.86 8.38 -6.40
CA ILE A 115 -8.25 7.08 -6.64
C ILE A 115 -7.17 7.18 -7.71
N VAL A 116 -7.42 7.92 -8.80
CA VAL A 116 -6.44 8.13 -9.87
C VAL A 116 -5.19 8.82 -9.34
N ASP A 117 -5.33 9.90 -8.57
CA ASP A 117 -4.20 10.66 -8.00
C ASP A 117 -3.33 9.76 -7.10
N ARG A 118 -3.95 9.02 -6.18
CA ARG A 118 -3.26 8.08 -5.30
C ARG A 118 -2.57 6.96 -6.06
N LEU A 119 -3.21 6.40 -7.09
CA LEU A 119 -2.60 5.36 -7.92
C LEU A 119 -1.35 5.89 -8.64
N LEU A 120 -1.37 7.14 -9.10
CA LEU A 120 -0.19 7.77 -9.71
C LEU A 120 0.94 7.96 -8.69
N ASP A 121 0.63 8.40 -7.48
CA ASP A 121 1.64 8.56 -6.42
C ASP A 121 2.25 7.20 -6.01
N ILE A 122 1.42 6.17 -5.83
CA ILE A 122 1.90 4.80 -5.59
C ILE A 122 2.80 4.36 -6.74
N LEU A 123 2.36 4.50 -7.99
CA LEU A 123 3.12 4.08 -9.17
C LEU A 123 4.44 4.84 -9.32
N ARG A 124 4.53 6.11 -8.92
CA ARG A 124 5.82 6.84 -8.94
C ARG A 124 6.87 6.18 -8.05
N VAL A 125 6.46 5.57 -6.95
CA VAL A 125 7.35 4.92 -5.98
C VAL A 125 7.66 3.49 -6.39
N VAL A 126 6.63 2.73 -6.81
CA VAL A 126 6.78 1.28 -7.00
C VAL A 126 7.17 0.86 -8.41
N GLU A 127 7.13 1.76 -9.40
CA GLU A 127 7.45 1.47 -10.80
C GLU A 127 8.97 1.30 -11.02
N PRO A 128 9.48 0.09 -11.34
CA PRO A 128 10.90 -0.12 -11.64
C PRO A 128 11.33 0.44 -13.01
N HIS A 129 10.39 0.74 -13.91
CA HIS A 129 10.61 1.20 -15.27
C HIS A 129 9.82 2.50 -15.51
N PRO A 130 10.38 3.67 -15.17
CA PRO A 130 9.64 4.95 -15.16
C PRO A 130 9.05 5.34 -16.52
N GLU A 131 9.62 4.84 -17.62
CA GLU A 131 9.10 4.99 -18.98
C GLU A 131 7.68 4.42 -19.14
N ARG A 132 7.36 3.33 -18.44
CA ARG A 132 6.02 2.73 -18.49
C ARG A 132 4.97 3.65 -17.90
N LEU A 133 5.25 4.23 -16.72
CA LEU A 133 4.34 5.19 -16.09
C LEU A 133 4.15 6.42 -16.99
N ARG A 134 5.23 6.92 -17.60
CA ARG A 134 5.17 8.02 -18.56
C ARG A 134 4.22 7.72 -19.73
N SER A 135 4.36 6.56 -20.36
CA SER A 135 3.48 6.17 -21.48
C SER A 135 2.00 6.11 -21.06
N TYR A 136 1.68 5.60 -19.87
CA TYR A 136 0.30 5.56 -19.38
C TYR A 136 -0.27 6.95 -19.07
N ARG A 137 0.54 7.86 -18.51
CA ARG A 137 0.14 9.26 -18.29
C ARG A 137 -0.19 9.96 -19.62
N GLU A 138 0.66 9.79 -20.62
CA GLU A 138 0.42 10.33 -21.97
C GLU A 138 -0.88 9.82 -22.59
N LEU A 139 -1.18 8.52 -22.46
CA LEU A 139 -2.43 7.92 -22.95
C LEU A 139 -3.67 8.46 -22.25
N LEU A 140 -3.56 8.81 -20.97
CA LEU A 140 -4.65 9.36 -20.17
C LEU A 140 -4.76 10.89 -20.27
N GLY A 141 -3.80 11.57 -20.91
CA GLY A 141 -3.75 13.03 -20.99
C GLY A 141 -3.36 13.72 -19.67
N LEU A 142 -2.53 13.05 -18.85
CA LEU A 142 -2.07 13.46 -17.51
C LEU A 142 -0.58 13.82 -17.44
#